data_AF-A0A3A5V6F0-F1
#
_entry.id   AF-A0A3A5V6F0-F1
#
_cell.length_a   1.000
_cell.length_b   1.000
_cell.length_c   1.000
_cell.angle_alpha   90.00
_cell.angle_beta   90.00
_cell.angle_gamma   90.00
#
_symmetry.space_group_name_H-M   'P 1'
#
loop_
_entity.id
_entity.type
_entity.pdbx_description
1 polymer ?
#
loop_
_entity_poly.entity_id
_entity_poly.type
_entity_poly.pdbx_seq_one_letter_code
_entity_poly.pdbx_strand_id
1 'polypeptide(L)'
;MSAKEEETIVDKAIGNPAFDQMFGYHIFFRRAAIPVTLFIIGLLTYTLVDPYFSSDTALTIAFVLVGLSLGPILSLERYVGVILSRK
;
A
#
# COMPACT_ATOMS: atom_id res chain seq x y z
N MET A 1 38.60 7.08 -8.07
CA MET A 1 37.31 7.14 -8.76
C MET A 1 36.28 6.46 -7.88
N SER A 2 35.11 7.09 -7.71
CA SER A 2 34.21 6.98 -6.54
C SER A 2 33.48 5.64 -6.40
N ALA A 3 33.35 5.15 -5.17
CA ALA A 3 32.64 3.94 -4.73
C ALA A 3 31.09 4.05 -4.84
N LYS A 4 30.57 4.57 -5.96
CA LYS A 4 29.15 4.93 -6.14
C LYS A 4 28.38 4.10 -7.19
N GLU A 5 29.00 3.11 -7.82
CA GLU A 5 28.42 2.48 -9.02
C GLU A 5 27.88 1.05 -8.83
N GLU A 6 27.97 0.46 -7.64
CA GLU A 6 27.42 -0.89 -7.38
C GLU A 6 26.26 -0.88 -6.36
N GLU A 7 25.39 0.14 -6.38
CA GLU A 7 24.05 -0.03 -5.80
C GLU A 7 23.27 -1.00 -6.68
N THR A 8 23.45 -2.30 -6.45
CA THR A 8 22.72 -3.35 -7.14
C THR A 8 21.22 -3.16 -6.93
N ILE A 9 20.41 -3.55 -7.91
CA ILE A 9 18.94 -3.54 -7.81
C ILE A 9 18.46 -4.26 -6.53
N VAL A 10 19.28 -5.21 -6.04
CA VAL A 10 19.13 -5.92 -4.78
C VAL A 10 19.23 -4.99 -3.56
N ASP A 11 20.22 -4.08 -3.49
CA ASP A 11 20.32 -3.10 -2.41
C ASP A 11 19.18 -2.08 -2.44
N LYS A 12 18.62 -1.75 -3.61
CA LYS A 12 17.38 -0.96 -3.73
C LYS A 12 16.11 -1.73 -3.36
N ALA A 13 16.14 -3.06 -3.47
CA ALA A 13 15.02 -3.92 -3.09
C ALA A 13 15.01 -4.24 -1.58
N ILE A 14 16.19 -4.38 -0.97
CA ILE A 14 16.39 -4.60 0.46
C ILE A 14 16.34 -3.26 1.23
N GLY A 15 16.99 -2.23 0.70
CA GLY A 15 17.02 -0.87 1.24
C GLY A 15 15.78 -0.08 0.83
N ASN A 16 14.59 -0.54 1.23
CA ASN A 16 13.44 0.36 1.26
C ASN A 16 13.64 1.29 2.49
N PRO A 17 13.83 2.61 2.34
CA PRO A 17 14.05 3.52 3.47
C PRO A 17 12.90 3.48 4.49
N ALA A 18 11.70 3.07 4.05
CA ALA A 18 10.56 2.83 4.91
C ALA A 18 10.75 1.67 5.92
N PHE A 19 11.64 0.72 5.63
CA PHE A 19 11.98 -0.39 6.53
C PHE A 19 13.07 0.00 7.55
N ASP A 20 14.07 0.80 7.14
CA ASP A 20 15.17 1.20 8.03
C ASP A 20 14.77 2.27 9.05
N GLN A 21 13.77 3.10 8.74
CA GLN A 21 13.37 4.20 9.63
C GLN A 21 12.20 3.89 10.57
N MET A 22 11.41 2.86 10.28
CA MET A 22 10.22 2.54 11.08
C MET A 22 10.48 1.47 12.14
N PHE A 23 11.63 1.55 12.84
CA PHE A 23 12.03 0.83 14.06
C PHE A 23 10.93 -0.08 14.65
N GLY A 24 10.76 -1.30 14.13
CA GLY A 24 10.05 -2.46 14.71
C GLY A 24 8.56 -2.34 15.12
N TYR A 25 8.09 -1.19 15.60
CA TYR A 25 6.79 -0.97 16.24
C TYR A 25 5.67 -0.74 15.22
N HIS A 26 5.98 -0.10 14.08
CA HIS A 26 5.00 0.19 13.03
C HIS A 26 4.76 -0.96 12.04
N ILE A 27 5.54 -2.05 12.09
CA ILE A 27 5.27 -3.24 11.25
C ILE A 27 3.91 -3.85 11.60
N PHE A 28 3.54 -3.85 12.89
CA PHE A 28 2.22 -4.31 13.34
C PHE A 28 1.12 -3.33 12.92
N PHE A 29 1.37 -2.03 13.03
CA PHE A 29 0.42 -1.01 12.53
C PHE A 29 0.20 -1.16 11.03
N ARG A 30 1.24 -1.43 10.22
CA ARG A 30 1.10 -1.64 8.78
C ARG A 30 0.30 -2.90 8.44
N ARG A 31 0.54 -4.00 9.16
CA ARG A 31 -0.20 -5.25 9.00
C ARG A 31 -1.69 -5.10 9.33
N ALA A 32 -2.07 -4.09 10.12
CA ALA A 32 -3.47 -3.76 10.39
C ALA A 32 -3.99 -2.65 9.45
N ALA A 33 -3.21 -1.60 9.21
CA ALA A 33 -3.63 -0.40 8.49
C ALA A 33 -3.88 -0.67 7.01
N ILE A 34 -3.06 -1.50 6.34
CA ILE A 34 -3.30 -1.85 4.93
C ILE A 34 -4.60 -2.63 4.78
N PRO A 35 -4.84 -3.75 5.52
CA PRO A 35 -6.12 -4.43 5.47
C PRO A 35 -7.32 -3.56 5.85
N VAL A 36 -7.19 -2.72 6.88
CA VAL A 36 -8.28 -1.81 7.30
C VAL A 36 -8.57 -0.78 6.22
N THR A 37 -7.56 -0.20 5.60
CA THR A 37 -7.73 0.77 4.50
C THR A 37 -8.42 0.13 3.31
N LEU A 38 -7.96 -1.07 2.91
CA LEU A 38 -8.58 -1.84 1.83
C LEU A 38 -10.04 -2.21 2.14
N PHE A 39 -10.33 -2.57 3.40
CA PHE A 39 -11.68 -2.87 3.85
C PHE A 39 -12.58 -1.63 3.78
N ILE A 40 -12.08 -0.46 4.21
CA ILE A 40 -12.79 0.81 4.10
C ILE A 40 -13.05 1.17 2.64
N ILE A 41 -12.08 0.98 1.74
CA ILE A 41 -12.27 1.18 0.30
C ILE A 41 -13.33 0.23 -0.25
N GLY A 42 -13.34 -1.03 0.18
CA GLY A 42 -14.35 -2.01 -0.23
C GLY A 42 -15.76 -1.65 0.21
N LEU A 43 -15.94 -1.27 1.48
CA LEU A 43 -17.22 -0.76 1.99
C LEU A 43 -17.62 0.53 1.27
N LEU A 44 -16.65 1.42 1.10
CA LEU A 44 -16.58 2.53 0.16
C LEU A 44 -17.34 2.27 -1.13
N THR A 45 -16.72 1.43 -1.94
CA THR A 45 -17.18 1.08 -3.27
C THR A 45 -18.52 0.37 -3.23
N TYR A 46 -18.73 -0.58 -2.32
CA TYR A 46 -19.99 -1.31 -2.22
C TYR A 46 -21.15 -0.36 -1.95
N THR A 47 -21.03 0.52 -0.94
CA THR A 47 -22.09 1.47 -0.58
C THR A 47 -22.42 2.46 -1.70
N LEU A 48 -21.43 2.84 -2.51
CA LEU A 48 -21.65 3.72 -3.66
C LEU A 48 -22.27 3.01 -4.87
N VAL A 49 -22.00 1.71 -5.06
CA VAL A 49 -22.37 0.95 -6.26
C VAL A 49 -23.66 0.15 -6.06
N ASP A 50 -23.97 -0.29 -4.83
CA ASP A 50 -25.14 -1.10 -4.47
C ASP A 50 -26.50 -0.49 -4.92
N PRO A 51 -26.72 0.84 -4.90
CA PRO A 51 -27.98 1.41 -5.40
C PRO A 51 -28.19 1.26 -6.92
N TYR A 52 -27.13 1.01 -7.69
CA TYR A 52 -27.15 1.04 -9.15
C TYR A 52 -27.09 -0.36 -9.79
N PHE A 53 -26.66 -1.37 -9.03
CA PHE A 53 -26.45 -2.73 -9.53
C PHE A 53 -27.02 -3.76 -8.56
N SER A 54 -27.23 -5.00 -9.02
CA SER A 54 -27.55 -6.12 -8.13
C SER A 54 -26.44 -6.31 -7.09
N SER A 55 -26.80 -6.72 -5.86
CA SER A 55 -25.86 -6.86 -4.75
C SER A 55 -24.65 -7.76 -5.08
N ASP A 56 -24.86 -8.86 -5.83
CA ASP A 56 -23.76 -9.74 -6.27
C ASP A 56 -22.77 -9.02 -7.21
N THR A 57 -23.29 -8.18 -8.11
CA THR A 57 -22.47 -7.38 -9.03
C THR A 57 -21.76 -6.25 -8.29
N ALA A 58 -22.44 -5.56 -7.37
CA ALA A 58 -21.85 -4.52 -6.55
C ALA A 58 -20.70 -5.07 -5.68
N LEU A 59 -20.90 -6.25 -5.10
CA LEU A 59 -19.88 -6.97 -4.32
C LEU A 59 -18.68 -7.38 -5.20
N THR A 60 -18.93 -7.88 -6.40
CA THR A 60 -17.88 -8.20 -7.38
C THR A 60 -17.06 -6.95 -7.74
N ILE A 61 -17.72 -5.83 -8.06
CA ILE A 61 -17.08 -4.55 -8.38
C ILE A 61 -16.23 -4.06 -7.20
N ALA A 62 -16.75 -4.16 -5.98
CA ALA A 62 -16.02 -3.78 -4.76
C ALA A 62 -14.74 -4.60 -4.60
N PHE A 63 -14.80 -5.92 -4.75
CA PHE A 63 -13.59 -6.76 -4.66
C PHE A 63 -12.57 -6.49 -5.75
N VAL A 64 -13.02 -6.25 -6.99
CA VAL A 64 -12.12 -5.86 -8.10
C VAL A 64 -11.41 -4.56 -7.78
N LEU A 65 -12.14 -3.53 -7.32
CA LEU A 65 -11.55 -2.23 -6.99
C LEU A 65 -10.60 -2.31 -5.78
N VAL A 66 -10.95 -3.06 -4.75
CA VAL A 66 -10.04 -3.32 -3.62
C VAL A 66 -8.76 -4.03 -4.07
N GLY A 67 -8.87 -5.06 -4.91
CA GLY A 67 -7.73 -5.79 -5.46
C GLY A 67 -6.80 -4.90 -6.28
N LEU A 68 -7.37 -4.05 -7.15
CA LEU A 68 -6.61 -3.08 -7.94
C LEU A 68 -5.97 -1.99 -7.08
N SER A 69 -6.58 -1.64 -5.94
CA SER A 69 -6.08 -0.62 -5.02
C SER A 69 -4.85 -1.07 -4.23
N LEU A 70 -4.63 -2.38 -4.07
CA LEU A 70 -3.50 -2.93 -3.30
C LEU A 70 -2.15 -2.42 -3.81
N GLY A 71 -1.91 -2.45 -5.13
CA GLY A 71 -0.64 -2.01 -5.72
C GLY A 71 -0.33 -0.54 -5.43
N PRO A 72 -1.23 0.40 -5.79
CA PRO A 72 -1.07 1.82 -5.47
C PRO A 72 -0.87 2.11 -3.98
N ILE A 73 -1.62 1.44 -3.09
CA ILE A 73 -1.49 1.64 -1.64
C ILE A 73 -0.09 1.25 -1.15
N LEU A 74 0.44 0.12 -1.61
CA LEU A 74 1.80 -0.31 -1.26
C LEU A 74 2.86 0.67 -1.81
N SER A 75 2.67 1.19 -3.01
CA SER A 75 3.57 2.20 -3.60
C SER A 75 3.54 3.53 -2.84
N LEU A 76 2.37 3.98 -2.42
CA LEU A 76 2.20 5.19 -1.61
C LEU A 76 2.84 5.05 -0.23
N GLU A 77 2.68 3.90 0.42
CA GLU A 77 3.35 3.60 1.68
C GLU A 77 4.88 3.75 1.55
N ARG A 78 5.46 3.14 0.50
CA ARG A 78 6.90 3.26 0.22
C ARG A 78 7.31 4.71 -0.02
N TYR A 79 6.52 5.45 -0.81
CA TYR A 79 6.79 6.85 -1.11
C TYR A 79 6.78 7.74 0.15
N VAL A 80 5.77 7.58 1.01
CA VAL A 80 5.69 8.30 2.30
C VAL A 80 6.88 7.96 3.18
N GLY A 81 7.28 6.68 3.23
CA GLY A 81 8.48 6.25 3.95
C GLY A 81 9.75 6.94 3.44
N VAL A 82 9.91 7.11 2.13
CA VAL A 82 11.05 7.84 1.53
C VAL A 82 11.01 9.34 1.85
N ILE A 83 9.82 9.97 1.90
CA ILE A 83 9.72 11.38 2.27
C ILE A 83 10.09 11.58 3.73
N LEU A 84 9.54 10.77 4.63
CA LEU A 84 9.91 10.82 6.04
C LEU A 84 11.41 10.60 6.21
N SER A 85 12.03 9.80 5.32
CA SER A 85 13.45 9.51 5.42
C SER A 85 14.43 10.57 5.02
N ARG A 86 13.93 11.59 4.34
CA ARG A 86 14.74 12.74 3.93
C ARG A 86 14.62 13.91 4.90
N LYS A 87 13.80 13.79 5.94
CA LYS A 87 13.58 14.82 6.95
C LYS A 87 14.30 14.46 8.24
#